data_AF-Q0BIB0-F1
#
_entry.id   AF-Q0BIB0-F1
#
_cell.length_a   1.000
_cell.length_b   1.000
_cell.length_c   1.000
_cell.angle_alpha   90.00
_cell.angle_beta   90.00
_cell.angle_gamma   90.00
#
_symmetry.space_group_name_H-M   'P 1'
#
loop_
_entity.id
_entity.type
_entity.pdbx_description
1 polymer ?
#
loop_
_entity_poly.entity_id
_entity_poly.type
_entity_poly.pdbx_seq_one_letter_code
_entity_poly.pdbx_strand_id
1 'polypeptide(L)'
;MLPRIEAIRAELRPSERKLADYILAAPREVLDLAMTELSTRAGVSQPTIARFCQALGCSGFREFKIRLAQSVAPGVSSVYRDVEPDEPAPGIIGKVFDRTIGALIEVRNSLSAGSVADAISLLSNASRIEFYGAGGSGIAAQDIQHKFFRLGVPSVAYSDPHTFSMSSALLGPHDVVVAISNTGRTRDIVDAARSALACGAKVVAITQSHSPLAKLATVSLASNVAEETDVFSPMTSRMSHLAIGDILAVGVALSRGPALMERVGRAKEAITRRRIDDPTKD
;
A
#
# COMPACT_ATOMS: atom_id res chain seq x y z
N MET A 1 -17.95 7.77 8.23
CA MET A 1 -19.21 8.50 8.51
C MET A 1 -20.00 8.75 7.24
N LEU A 2 -19.45 9.35 6.18
CA LEU A 2 -20.18 9.56 4.91
C LEU A 2 -20.80 8.28 4.31
N PRO A 3 -20.09 7.13 4.22
CA PRO A 3 -20.71 5.88 3.72
C PRO A 3 -21.85 5.37 4.60
N ARG A 4 -21.80 5.64 5.91
CA ARG A 4 -22.84 5.25 6.85
C ARG A 4 -24.09 6.12 6.71
N ILE A 5 -23.91 7.41 6.42
CA ILE A 5 -25.01 8.34 6.13
C ILE A 5 -25.73 7.89 4.85
N GLU A 6 -24.98 7.55 3.79
CA GLU A 6 -25.56 7.05 2.53
C GLU A 6 -26.34 5.74 2.74
N ALA A 7 -25.77 4.80 3.49
CA ALA A 7 -26.38 3.50 3.74
C ALA A 7 -27.75 3.57 4.44
N ILE A 8 -27.92 4.47 5.42
CA ILE A 8 -29.17 4.60 6.17
C ILE A 8 -30.14 5.62 5.55
N ARG A 9 -29.73 6.35 4.51
CA ARG A 9 -30.44 7.51 3.94
C ARG A 9 -31.88 7.20 3.53
N ALA A 10 -32.12 6.01 2.97
CA ALA A 10 -33.44 5.55 2.55
C ALA A 10 -34.37 5.27 3.75
N GLU A 11 -33.82 4.92 4.90
CA GLU A 11 -34.55 4.56 6.13
C GLU A 11 -34.83 5.77 7.03
N LEU A 12 -34.20 6.92 6.75
CA LEU A 12 -34.39 8.17 7.48
C LEU A 12 -35.77 8.80 7.22
N ARG A 13 -36.29 9.47 8.25
CA ARG A 13 -37.51 10.30 8.14
C ARG A 13 -37.28 11.46 7.17
N PRO A 14 -38.33 12.06 6.56
CA PRO A 14 -38.16 13.12 5.57
C PRO A 14 -37.26 14.29 6.01
N SER A 15 -37.40 14.73 7.27
CA SER A 15 -36.58 15.81 7.83
C SER A 15 -35.12 15.40 8.09
N GLU A 16 -34.88 14.14 8.44
CA GLU A 16 -33.53 13.60 8.66
C GLU A 16 -32.83 13.29 7.33
N ARG A 17 -33.59 12.85 6.33
CA ARG A 17 -33.11 12.67 4.96
C ARG A 17 -32.68 13.99 4.34
N LYS A 18 -33.47 15.06 4.50
CA LYS A 18 -33.08 16.41 4.08
C LYS A 18 -31.76 16.87 4.71
N LEU A 19 -31.56 16.57 6.00
CA LEU A 19 -30.29 16.84 6.69
C LEU A 19 -29.15 15.96 6.15
N ALA A 20 -29.40 14.68 5.88
CA ALA A 20 -28.43 13.78 5.28
C ALA A 20 -28.00 14.27 3.88
N ASP A 21 -28.95 14.68 3.05
CA ASP A 21 -28.70 15.22 1.71
C ASP A 21 -27.79 16.45 1.75
N TYR A 22 -28.07 17.37 2.67
CA TYR A 22 -27.23 18.56 2.88
C TYR A 22 -25.81 18.19 3.33
N ILE A 23 -25.68 17.25 4.28
CA ILE A 23 -24.38 16.81 4.78
C ILE A 23 -23.57 16.08 3.69
N LEU A 24 -24.22 15.26 2.86
CA LEU A 24 -23.57 14.53 1.77
C LEU A 24 -23.12 15.47 0.64
N ALA A 25 -23.88 16.54 0.39
CA ALA A 25 -23.55 17.54 -0.62
C ALA A 25 -22.36 18.43 -0.21
N ALA A 26 -22.26 18.81 1.07
CA ALA A 26 -21.24 19.76 1.55
C ALA A 26 -20.63 19.36 2.92
N PRO A 27 -19.95 18.20 3.01
CA PRO A 27 -19.53 17.65 4.31
C PRO A 27 -18.42 18.44 5.00
N ARG A 28 -17.59 19.18 4.23
CA ARG A 28 -16.56 20.09 4.76
C ARG A 28 -17.18 21.31 5.41
N GLU A 29 -18.15 21.94 4.75
CA GLU A 29 -18.87 23.10 5.27
C GLU A 29 -19.51 22.79 6.63
N VAL A 30 -20.14 21.62 6.76
CA VAL A 30 -20.79 21.17 8.00
C VAL A 30 -19.84 21.12 9.21
N LEU A 31 -18.54 20.90 9.00
CA LEU A 31 -17.56 20.87 10.10
C LEU A 31 -17.41 22.23 10.79
N ASP A 32 -17.58 23.31 10.04
CA ASP A 32 -17.42 24.69 10.51
C ASP A 32 -18.71 25.28 11.07
N LEU A 33 -19.86 24.66 10.77
CA LEU A 33 -21.15 25.14 11.26
C LEU A 33 -21.39 24.80 12.74
N ALA A 34 -22.00 25.75 13.45
CA ALA A 34 -22.69 25.48 14.71
C ALA A 34 -24.00 24.72 14.45
N MET A 35 -24.53 24.04 15.46
CA MET A 35 -25.77 23.26 15.34
C MET A 35 -26.97 24.13 14.93
N THR A 36 -27.02 25.36 15.44
CA THR A 36 -27.99 26.40 15.09
C THR A 36 -27.90 26.76 13.60
N GLU A 37 -26.69 27.05 13.12
CA GLU A 37 -26.40 27.42 11.74
C GLU A 37 -26.75 26.28 10.77
N LEU A 38 -26.35 25.04 11.10
CA LEU A 38 -26.69 23.85 10.35
C LEU A 38 -28.21 23.64 10.26
N SER A 39 -28.93 23.90 11.36
CA SER A 39 -30.40 23.77 11.40
C SER A 39 -31.07 24.75 10.43
N THR A 40 -30.57 25.98 10.37
CA THR A 40 -31.05 27.02 9.44
C THR A 40 -30.75 26.64 7.99
N ARG A 41 -29.50 26.28 7.66
CA ARG A 41 -29.08 25.99 6.29
C ARG A 41 -29.71 24.71 5.72
N ALA A 42 -29.78 23.65 6.52
CA ALA A 42 -30.46 22.42 6.12
C ALA A 42 -32.00 22.54 6.19
N GLY A 43 -32.52 23.64 6.77
CA GLY A 43 -33.95 23.89 6.94
C GLY A 43 -34.64 22.78 7.75
N VAL A 44 -34.05 22.46 8.91
CA VAL A 44 -34.53 21.46 9.87
C VAL A 44 -34.43 22.00 11.30
N SER A 45 -35.10 21.39 12.26
CA SER A 45 -35.00 21.80 13.67
C SER A 45 -33.78 21.18 14.38
N GLN A 46 -33.24 21.84 15.41
CA GLN A 46 -32.16 21.26 16.23
C GLN A 46 -32.48 19.88 16.83
N PRO A 47 -33.72 19.60 17.32
CA PRO A 47 -34.10 18.24 17.72
C PRO A 47 -34.01 17.20 16.59
N THR A 48 -34.14 17.62 15.33
CA THR A 48 -33.93 16.73 14.17
C THR A 48 -32.45 16.39 14.00
N ILE A 49 -31.55 17.36 14.16
CA ILE A 49 -30.10 17.10 14.13
C ILE A 49 -29.70 16.17 15.29
N ALA A 50 -30.26 16.35 16.48
CA ALA A 50 -29.98 15.48 17.62
C ALA A 50 -30.42 14.03 17.37
N ARG A 51 -31.62 13.82 16.85
CA ARG A 51 -32.13 12.47 16.48
C ARG A 51 -31.30 11.85 15.37
N PHE A 52 -30.91 12.62 14.36
CA PHE A 52 -30.03 12.17 13.29
C PHE A 52 -28.67 11.68 13.82
N CYS A 53 -28.04 12.42 14.75
CA CYS A 53 -26.79 12.00 15.39
C CYS A 53 -26.96 10.68 16.16
N GLN A 54 -28.08 10.50 16.85
CA GLN A 54 -28.40 9.28 17.59
C GLN A 54 -28.65 8.09 16.66
N ALA A 55 -29.35 8.29 15.53
CA ALA A 55 -29.55 7.27 14.50
C ALA A 55 -28.21 6.77 13.91
N LEU A 56 -27.21 7.64 13.86
CA LEU A 56 -25.82 7.32 13.47
C LEU A 56 -24.97 6.75 14.61
N GLY A 57 -25.55 6.47 15.79
CA GLY A 57 -24.85 5.94 16.96
C GLY A 57 -23.79 6.91 17.51
N CYS A 58 -24.07 8.21 17.46
CA CYS A 58 -23.26 9.26 18.10
C CYS A 58 -24.02 9.78 19.33
N SER A 59 -23.30 10.01 20.43
CA SER A 59 -23.84 10.56 21.68
C SER A 59 -24.36 12.00 21.54
N GLY A 60 -23.98 12.71 20.48
CA GLY A 60 -24.49 14.04 20.16
C GLY A 60 -23.77 14.71 18.99
N PHE A 61 -24.11 15.99 18.75
CA PHE A 61 -23.60 16.75 17.60
C PHE A 61 -22.09 16.92 17.60
N ARG A 62 -21.47 17.10 18.78
CA ARG A 62 -20.00 17.21 18.90
C ARG A 62 -19.29 15.94 18.46
N GLU A 63 -19.74 14.77 18.92
CA GLU A 63 -19.16 13.49 18.51
C GLU A 63 -19.42 13.21 17.03
N PHE A 64 -20.61 13.56 16.53
CA PHE A 64 -20.90 13.52 15.11
C PHE A 64 -19.90 14.36 14.30
N LYS A 65 -19.62 15.61 14.69
CA LYS A 65 -18.62 16.45 14.00
C LYS A 65 -17.22 15.83 14.03
N ILE A 66 -16.81 15.20 15.14
CA ILE A 66 -15.51 14.52 15.24
C ILE A 66 -15.44 13.35 14.27
N ARG A 67 -16.46 12.49 14.22
CA ARG A 67 -16.49 11.33 13.33
C ARG A 67 -16.70 11.71 11.86
N LEU A 68 -17.45 12.78 11.58
CA LEU A 68 -17.56 13.39 10.26
C LEU A 68 -16.20 13.96 9.85
N ALA A 69 -15.52 14.70 10.73
CA ALA A 69 -14.18 15.21 10.50
C ALA A 69 -13.21 14.07 10.21
N GLN A 70 -13.27 12.91 10.88
CA GLN A 70 -12.43 11.75 10.53
C GLN A 70 -12.76 11.14 9.15
N SER A 71 -13.98 11.38 8.64
CA SER A 71 -14.42 10.90 7.32
C SER A 71 -14.19 11.91 6.20
N VAL A 72 -13.91 13.16 6.56
CA VAL A 72 -13.71 14.31 5.69
C VAL A 72 -12.27 14.83 5.75
N ALA A 73 -11.58 14.50 6.85
CA ALA A 73 -10.15 14.70 7.04
C ALA A 73 -9.43 14.07 5.86
N PRO A 74 -8.32 14.67 5.42
CA PRO A 74 -7.50 14.13 4.35
C PRO A 74 -6.81 12.86 4.84
N GLY A 75 -7.58 11.79 4.99
CA GLY A 75 -7.15 10.42 4.85
C GLY A 75 -7.30 10.08 3.38
N VAL A 76 -6.25 10.39 2.62
CA VAL A 76 -5.86 9.65 1.42
C VAL A 76 -6.99 9.37 0.41
N SER A 77 -7.33 10.38 -0.39
CA SER A 77 -8.21 10.27 -1.55
C SER A 77 -7.97 11.50 -2.44
N SER A 78 -7.66 11.43 -3.73
CA SER A 78 -7.42 10.35 -4.68
C SER A 78 -6.26 10.77 -5.58
N VAL A 79 -5.78 9.87 -6.43
CA VAL A 79 -4.57 10.02 -7.27
C VAL A 79 -4.51 11.36 -8.02
N TYR A 80 -5.65 12.00 -8.29
CA TYR A 80 -5.75 13.32 -8.92
C TYR A 80 -6.87 14.23 -8.36
N ARG A 81 -7.54 13.92 -7.24
CA ARG A 81 -8.59 14.83 -6.71
C ARG A 81 -8.04 16.14 -6.18
N ASP A 82 -6.78 16.13 -5.75
CA ASP A 82 -6.09 17.35 -5.36
C ASP A 82 -5.45 18.06 -6.55
N VAL A 83 -5.34 17.43 -7.72
CA VAL A 83 -4.76 18.06 -8.91
C VAL A 83 -5.87 18.57 -9.81
N GLU A 84 -6.01 19.89 -9.93
CA GLU A 84 -7.03 20.48 -10.80
C GLU A 84 -6.69 20.23 -12.29
N PRO A 85 -7.68 20.02 -13.19
CA PRO A 85 -7.41 19.72 -14.61
C PRO A 85 -6.53 20.76 -15.32
N ASP A 86 -6.52 22.00 -14.84
CA ASP A 86 -5.77 23.15 -15.33
C ASP A 86 -4.61 23.56 -14.40
N GLU A 87 -4.24 22.72 -13.44
CA GLU A 87 -3.18 23.01 -12.49
C GLU A 87 -1.82 23.19 -13.19
N PRO A 88 -1.10 24.30 -12.94
CA PRO A 88 0.21 24.50 -13.54
C PRO A 88 1.24 23.49 -13.02
N ALA A 89 2.23 23.17 -13.84
CA ALA A 89 3.24 22.15 -13.55
C ALA A 89 3.87 22.20 -12.14
N PRO A 90 4.20 23.37 -11.55
CA PRO A 90 4.72 23.43 -10.18
C PRO A 90 3.76 22.85 -9.12
N GLY A 91 2.45 23.04 -9.29
CA GLY A 91 1.44 22.49 -8.39
C GLY A 91 1.33 20.97 -8.49
N ILE A 92 1.34 20.46 -9.73
CA ILE A 92 1.39 19.01 -10.01
C ILE A 92 2.63 18.37 -9.37
N ILE A 93 3.80 18.97 -9.56
CA ILE A 93 5.07 18.49 -8.98
C ILE A 93 4.95 18.41 -7.46
N GLY A 94 4.58 19.51 -6.80
CA GLY A 94 4.45 19.56 -5.34
C GLY A 94 3.51 18.48 -4.82
N LYS A 95 2.29 18.40 -5.37
CA LYS A 95 1.26 17.45 -4.94
C LYS A 95 1.67 15.98 -5.11
N VAL A 96 2.31 15.62 -6.22
CA VAL A 96 2.78 14.24 -6.45
C VAL A 96 3.90 13.87 -5.47
N PHE A 97 4.86 14.77 -5.23
CA PHE A 97 5.93 14.54 -4.26
C PHE A 97 5.39 14.45 -2.84
N ASP A 98 4.60 15.43 -2.39
CA ASP A 98 4.07 15.49 -1.03
C ASP A 98 3.25 14.25 -0.69
N ARG A 99 2.41 13.79 -1.64
CA ARG A 99 1.63 12.55 -1.49
C ARG A 99 2.54 11.33 -1.34
N THR A 100 3.55 11.22 -2.21
CA THR A 100 4.47 10.07 -2.19
C THR A 100 5.26 10.05 -0.90
N ILE A 101 5.77 11.20 -0.46
CA ILE A 101 6.49 11.36 0.81
C ILE A 101 5.58 11.00 1.99
N GLY A 102 4.36 11.54 2.03
CA GLY A 102 3.38 11.28 3.08
C GLY A 102 3.11 9.78 3.25
N ALA A 103 2.83 9.09 2.14
CA ALA A 103 2.59 7.65 2.19
C ALA A 103 3.83 6.83 2.59
N LEU A 104 5.03 7.22 2.14
CA LEU A 104 6.26 6.56 2.57
C LEU A 104 6.52 6.76 4.07
N ILE A 105 6.20 7.94 4.62
CA ILE A 105 6.28 8.22 6.06
C ILE A 105 5.28 7.34 6.82
N GLU A 106 4.04 7.25 6.36
CA GLU A 106 3.00 6.39 6.98
C GLU A 106 3.41 4.92 6.99
N VAL A 107 3.90 4.41 5.86
CA VAL A 107 4.38 3.02 5.76
C VAL A 107 5.58 2.81 6.69
N ARG A 108 6.59 3.71 6.67
CA ARG A 108 7.75 3.62 7.56
C ARG A 108 7.34 3.52 9.03
N ASN A 109 6.37 4.33 9.44
CA ASN A 109 5.93 4.40 10.84
C ASN A 109 5.04 3.21 11.25
N SER A 110 4.40 2.53 10.30
CA SER A 110 3.52 1.38 10.55
C SER A 110 4.18 0.02 10.30
N LEU A 111 5.33 -0.01 9.62
CA LEU A 111 6.04 -1.24 9.30
C LEU A 111 6.64 -1.87 10.57
N SER A 112 6.26 -3.12 10.83
CA SER A 112 6.73 -3.88 12.00
C SER A 112 8.21 -4.23 11.88
N ALA A 113 9.04 -3.71 12.78
CA ALA A 113 10.46 -4.05 12.85
C ALA A 113 10.69 -5.56 13.04
N GLY A 114 9.85 -6.23 13.84
CA GLY A 114 9.92 -7.68 14.04
C GLY A 114 9.63 -8.45 12.76
N SER A 115 8.57 -8.09 12.04
CA SER A 115 8.23 -8.74 10.76
C SER A 115 9.31 -8.52 9.70
N VAL A 116 9.93 -7.34 9.68
CA VAL A 116 11.09 -7.07 8.81
C VAL A 116 12.27 -7.96 9.16
N ALA A 117 12.60 -8.11 10.45
CA ALA A 117 13.68 -8.98 10.90
C ALA A 117 13.41 -10.45 10.54
N ASP A 118 12.18 -10.93 10.73
CA ASP A 118 11.76 -12.29 10.36
C ASP A 118 11.87 -12.52 8.85
N ALA A 119 11.41 -11.56 8.03
CA ALA A 119 11.53 -11.62 6.58
C ALA A 119 13.00 -11.66 6.13
N ILE A 120 13.86 -10.80 6.70
CA ILE A 120 15.30 -10.81 6.42
C ILE A 120 15.90 -12.16 6.78
N SER A 121 15.56 -12.73 7.94
CA SER A 121 16.05 -14.05 8.36
C SER A 121 15.65 -15.16 7.39
N LEU A 122 14.39 -15.20 6.95
CA LEU A 122 13.92 -16.18 5.96
C LEU A 122 14.69 -16.04 4.63
N LEU A 123 14.81 -14.82 4.11
CA LEU A 123 15.46 -14.55 2.83
C LEU A 123 16.97 -14.80 2.89
N SER A 124 17.62 -14.49 4.01
CA SER A 124 19.04 -14.76 4.22
C SER A 124 19.37 -16.25 4.19
N ASN A 125 18.47 -17.12 4.68
CA ASN A 125 18.68 -18.57 4.74
C ASN A 125 18.10 -19.33 3.54
N ALA A 126 17.41 -18.64 2.62
CA ALA A 126 16.81 -19.26 1.44
C ALA A 126 17.87 -19.79 0.46
N SER A 127 17.60 -20.97 -0.11
CA SER A 127 18.36 -21.55 -1.22
C SER A 127 18.02 -20.86 -2.55
N ARG A 128 16.74 -20.54 -2.75
CA ARG A 128 16.22 -19.75 -3.87
C ARG A 128 15.13 -18.81 -3.38
N ILE A 129 15.06 -17.62 -3.98
CA ILE A 129 14.00 -16.65 -3.73
C ILE A 129 13.25 -16.35 -5.02
N GLU A 130 11.94 -16.55 -5.03
CA GLU A 130 11.10 -16.18 -6.17
C GLU A 130 10.23 -14.97 -5.84
N PHE A 131 10.15 -14.02 -6.76
CA PHE A 131 9.36 -12.80 -6.60
C PHE A 131 8.14 -12.86 -7.51
N TYR A 132 6.94 -12.85 -6.94
CA TYR A 132 5.69 -12.93 -7.70
C TYR A 132 4.94 -11.60 -7.63
N GLY A 133 4.42 -11.14 -8.76
CA GLY A 133 3.53 -9.98 -8.80
C GLY A 133 2.91 -9.79 -10.18
N ALA A 134 1.64 -9.40 -10.25
CA ALA A 134 0.96 -9.14 -11.52
C ALA A 134 0.88 -7.64 -11.84
N GLY A 135 0.92 -7.27 -13.12
CA GLY A 135 0.82 -5.88 -13.57
C GLY A 135 1.85 -4.97 -12.91
N GLY A 136 1.40 -3.85 -12.33
CA GLY A 136 2.28 -2.91 -11.62
C GLY A 136 3.04 -3.54 -10.42
N SER A 137 2.48 -4.57 -9.78
CA SER A 137 3.20 -5.32 -8.73
C SER A 137 4.30 -6.23 -9.32
N GLY A 138 4.16 -6.66 -10.57
CA GLY A 138 5.20 -7.40 -11.30
C GLY A 138 6.43 -6.56 -11.58
N ILE A 139 6.25 -5.26 -11.86
CA ILE A 139 7.37 -4.31 -12.02
C ILE A 139 8.13 -4.17 -10.70
N ALA A 140 7.42 -4.07 -9.57
CA ALA A 140 8.05 -4.07 -8.26
C ALA A 140 8.79 -5.39 -8.00
N ALA A 141 8.20 -6.54 -8.34
CA ALA A 141 8.84 -7.84 -8.19
C ALA A 141 10.17 -7.93 -8.96
N GLN A 142 10.19 -7.44 -10.21
CA GLN A 142 11.40 -7.42 -11.04
C GLN A 142 12.49 -6.50 -10.48
N ASP A 143 12.13 -5.30 -10.03
CA ASP A 143 13.10 -4.37 -9.42
C ASP A 143 13.74 -4.97 -8.15
N ILE A 144 12.90 -5.51 -7.25
CA ILE A 144 13.39 -6.11 -6.00
C ILE A 144 14.25 -7.32 -6.32
N GLN A 145 13.81 -8.19 -7.23
CA GLN A 145 14.60 -9.33 -7.66
C GLN A 145 15.96 -8.89 -8.23
N HIS A 146 16.02 -7.83 -9.03
CA HIS A 146 17.28 -7.34 -9.58
C HIS A 146 18.29 -6.97 -8.49
N LYS A 147 17.82 -6.43 -7.35
CA LYS A 147 18.66 -6.14 -6.18
C LYS A 147 19.22 -7.43 -5.57
N PHE A 148 18.38 -8.46 -5.41
CA PHE A 148 18.80 -9.77 -4.89
C PHE A 148 19.75 -10.52 -5.84
N PHE A 149 19.53 -10.43 -7.15
CA PHE A 149 20.45 -10.92 -8.18
C PHE A 149 21.83 -10.28 -8.02
N ARG A 150 21.88 -8.95 -7.81
CA ARG A 150 23.15 -8.25 -7.59
C ARG A 150 23.86 -8.65 -6.30
N LEU A 151 23.13 -9.20 -5.33
CA LEU A 151 23.69 -9.82 -4.13
C LEU A 151 24.18 -11.25 -4.38
N GLY A 152 24.04 -11.80 -5.59
CA GLY A 152 24.42 -13.18 -5.88
C GLY A 152 23.52 -14.23 -5.21
N VAL A 153 22.32 -13.82 -4.79
CA VAL A 153 21.29 -14.72 -4.27
C VAL A 153 20.54 -15.33 -5.46
N PRO A 154 20.43 -16.67 -5.57
CA PRO A 154 19.61 -17.31 -6.59
C PRO A 154 18.18 -16.79 -6.54
N SER A 155 17.80 -16.02 -7.55
CA SER A 155 16.53 -15.30 -7.54
C SER A 155 15.96 -15.10 -8.93
N VAL A 156 14.63 -15.14 -9.01
CA VAL A 156 13.86 -14.95 -10.26
C VAL A 156 12.56 -14.21 -9.97
N ALA A 157 12.11 -13.40 -10.92
CA ALA A 157 10.82 -12.70 -10.84
C ALA A 157 9.88 -13.23 -11.92
N TYR A 158 8.66 -13.54 -11.53
CA TYR A 158 7.60 -13.98 -12.45
C TYR A 158 6.41 -13.03 -12.34
N SER A 159 6.01 -12.48 -13.48
CA SER A 159 4.87 -11.58 -13.59
C SER A 159 3.67 -12.16 -14.34
N ASP A 160 3.88 -13.27 -15.03
CA ASP A 160 2.84 -14.01 -15.72
C ASP A 160 2.16 -15.01 -14.75
N PRO A 161 0.82 -14.94 -14.58
CA PRO A 161 0.10 -15.83 -13.68
C PRO A 161 0.28 -17.30 -13.93
N HIS A 162 0.30 -17.70 -15.20
CA HIS A 162 0.48 -19.10 -15.55
C HIS A 162 1.85 -19.61 -15.09
N THR A 163 2.89 -18.81 -15.32
CA THR A 163 4.27 -19.12 -14.98
C THR A 163 4.49 -19.20 -13.47
N PHE A 164 4.06 -18.20 -12.68
CA PHE A 164 4.28 -18.26 -11.23
C PHE A 164 3.41 -19.33 -10.55
N SER A 165 2.23 -19.67 -11.10
CA SER A 165 1.44 -20.80 -10.59
C SER A 165 2.17 -22.12 -10.80
N MET A 166 2.75 -22.36 -11.99
CA MET A 166 3.58 -23.54 -12.24
C MET A 166 4.81 -23.58 -11.33
N SER A 167 5.55 -22.47 -11.24
CA SER A 167 6.76 -22.41 -10.42
C SER A 167 6.46 -22.69 -8.94
N SER A 168 5.37 -22.13 -8.42
CA SER A 168 4.98 -22.30 -7.02
C SER A 168 4.72 -23.76 -6.61
N ALA A 169 4.30 -24.61 -7.55
CA ALA A 169 4.09 -26.04 -7.31
C ALA A 169 5.40 -26.85 -7.31
N LEU A 170 6.51 -26.26 -7.75
CA LEU A 170 7.84 -26.88 -7.85
C LEU A 170 8.81 -26.40 -6.77
N LEU A 171 8.33 -25.64 -5.78
CA LEU A 171 9.14 -25.16 -4.66
C LEU A 171 9.35 -26.24 -3.60
N GLY A 172 10.32 -26.03 -2.73
CA GLY A 172 10.57 -26.90 -1.58
C GLY A 172 10.81 -26.16 -0.26
N PRO A 173 11.11 -26.89 0.83
CA PRO A 173 11.22 -26.34 2.19
C PRO A 173 12.30 -25.28 2.42
N HIS A 174 13.27 -25.17 1.51
CA HIS A 174 14.37 -24.20 1.57
C HIS A 174 14.18 -23.01 0.62
N ASP A 175 13.04 -22.95 -0.08
CA ASP A 175 12.69 -21.87 -0.99
C ASP A 175 11.80 -20.84 -0.30
N VAL A 176 11.91 -19.59 -0.74
CA VAL A 176 11.08 -18.49 -0.25
C VAL A 176 10.44 -17.76 -1.42
N VAL A 177 9.14 -17.51 -1.32
CA VAL A 177 8.40 -16.64 -2.23
C VAL A 177 8.23 -15.27 -1.59
N VAL A 178 8.54 -14.22 -2.34
CA VAL A 178 8.15 -12.84 -2.03
C VAL A 178 6.95 -12.49 -2.93
N ALA A 179 5.75 -12.54 -2.36
CA ALA A 179 4.49 -12.28 -3.07
C ALA A 179 4.08 -10.81 -2.91
N ILE A 180 3.99 -10.09 -4.02
CA ILE A 180 3.68 -8.66 -4.06
C ILE A 180 2.30 -8.47 -4.69
N SER A 181 1.36 -7.93 -3.91
CA SER A 181 0.03 -7.59 -4.39
C SER A 181 -0.52 -6.44 -3.55
N ASN A 182 -0.75 -5.28 -4.16
CA ASN A 182 -1.23 -4.09 -3.45
C ASN A 182 -2.47 -4.39 -2.58
N THR A 183 -3.55 -4.88 -3.19
CA THR A 183 -4.80 -5.18 -2.47
C THR A 183 -4.77 -6.50 -1.69
N GLY A 184 -3.76 -7.36 -1.96
CA GLY A 184 -3.64 -8.71 -1.41
C GLY A 184 -4.79 -9.65 -1.79
N ARG A 185 -5.50 -9.33 -2.88
CA ARG A 185 -6.72 -10.02 -3.34
C ARG A 185 -6.60 -10.54 -4.77
N THR A 186 -5.48 -10.33 -5.45
CA THR A 186 -5.23 -10.93 -6.77
C THR A 186 -5.26 -12.45 -6.63
N ARG A 187 -6.31 -13.09 -7.15
CA ARG A 187 -6.58 -14.52 -6.96
C ARG A 187 -5.35 -15.37 -7.29
N ASP A 188 -4.76 -15.17 -8.46
CA ASP A 188 -3.65 -15.99 -8.94
C ASP A 188 -2.43 -15.91 -8.00
N ILE A 189 -2.15 -14.72 -7.42
CA ILE A 189 -1.06 -14.55 -6.43
C ILE A 189 -1.39 -15.26 -5.11
N VAL A 190 -2.64 -15.17 -4.66
CA VAL A 190 -3.08 -15.84 -3.42
C VAL A 190 -3.02 -17.37 -3.60
N ASP A 191 -3.42 -17.88 -4.75
CA ASP A 191 -3.40 -19.31 -5.07
C ASP A 191 -1.95 -19.82 -5.22
N ALA A 192 -1.07 -19.07 -5.88
CA ALA A 192 0.34 -19.40 -5.98
C ALA A 192 1.03 -19.39 -4.61
N ALA A 193 0.74 -18.41 -3.75
CA ALA A 193 1.24 -18.38 -2.37
C ALA A 193 0.76 -19.60 -1.58
N ARG A 194 -0.50 -20.03 -1.75
CA ARG A 194 -1.04 -21.22 -1.10
C ARG A 194 -0.34 -22.49 -1.59
N SER A 195 -0.12 -22.60 -2.90
CA SER A 195 0.60 -23.72 -3.51
C SER A 195 2.05 -23.81 -2.98
N ALA A 196 2.76 -22.68 -2.93
CA ALA A 196 4.12 -22.62 -2.38
C ALA A 196 4.17 -23.12 -0.94
N LEU A 197 3.24 -22.68 -0.08
CA LEU A 197 3.14 -23.13 1.30
C LEU A 197 2.82 -24.64 1.40
N ALA A 198 1.96 -25.16 0.52
CA ALA A 198 1.64 -26.58 0.48
C ALA A 198 2.85 -27.45 0.11
N CYS A 199 3.77 -26.94 -0.70
CA CYS A 199 5.06 -27.58 -1.01
C CYS A 199 6.15 -27.35 0.06
N GLY A 200 5.82 -26.66 1.15
CA GLY A 200 6.72 -26.43 2.28
C GLY A 200 7.57 -25.16 2.20
N ALA A 201 7.53 -24.43 1.09
CA ALA A 201 8.21 -23.14 0.94
C ALA A 201 7.63 -22.10 1.91
N LYS A 202 8.40 -21.06 2.20
CA LYS A 202 7.92 -19.92 3.02
C LYS A 202 7.45 -18.79 2.12
N VAL A 203 6.48 -18.00 2.60
CA VAL A 203 5.95 -16.86 1.86
C VAL A 203 6.13 -15.58 2.69
N VAL A 204 6.81 -14.60 2.10
CA VAL A 204 6.85 -13.21 2.56
C VAL A 204 5.89 -12.40 1.67
N ALA A 205 4.87 -11.80 2.25
CA ALA A 205 3.93 -10.97 1.50
C ALA A 205 4.23 -9.47 1.67
N ILE A 206 4.24 -8.73 0.56
CA ILE A 206 4.24 -7.26 0.55
C ILE A 206 2.88 -6.81 0.03
N THR A 207 2.02 -6.34 0.93
CA THR A 207 0.59 -6.14 0.65
C THR A 207 -0.09 -5.28 1.73
N GLN A 208 -1.34 -4.88 1.50
CA GLN A 208 -2.19 -4.29 2.53
C GLN A 208 -2.43 -5.26 3.70
N SER A 209 -2.43 -4.70 4.92
CA SER A 209 -2.76 -5.40 6.15
C SER A 209 -4.17 -6.03 6.10
N HIS A 210 -4.35 -7.14 6.81
CA HIS A 210 -5.60 -7.90 6.91
C HIS A 210 -6.18 -8.44 5.59
N SER A 211 -5.46 -8.31 4.47
CA SER A 211 -5.82 -8.90 3.18
C SER A 211 -5.74 -10.44 3.23
N PRO A 212 -6.40 -11.15 2.29
CA PRO A 212 -6.26 -12.60 2.17
C PRO A 212 -4.80 -13.06 2.06
N LEU A 213 -3.98 -12.37 1.25
CA LEU A 213 -2.56 -12.67 1.11
C LEU A 213 -1.79 -12.45 2.44
N ALA A 214 -2.05 -11.35 3.15
CA ALA A 214 -1.40 -11.06 4.44
C ALA A 214 -1.68 -12.14 5.49
N LYS A 215 -2.92 -12.66 5.53
CA LYS A 215 -3.31 -13.73 6.48
C LYS A 215 -2.71 -15.09 6.13
N LEU A 216 -2.41 -15.32 4.86
CA LEU A 216 -1.87 -16.58 4.36
C LEU A 216 -0.34 -16.67 4.54
N ALA A 217 0.37 -15.55 4.44
CA ALA A 217 1.82 -15.51 4.39
C ALA A 217 2.49 -15.99 5.70
N THR A 218 3.69 -16.56 5.57
CA THR A 218 4.56 -16.86 6.73
C THR A 218 4.96 -15.57 7.45
N VAL A 219 5.29 -14.54 6.68
CA VAL A 219 5.56 -13.18 7.19
C VAL A 219 4.84 -12.18 6.30
N SER A 220 4.12 -11.24 6.90
CA SER A 220 3.44 -10.16 6.18
C SER A 220 4.09 -8.82 6.48
N LEU A 221 4.51 -8.12 5.42
CA LEU A 221 5.00 -6.76 5.45
C LEU A 221 3.89 -5.83 4.96
N ALA A 222 3.22 -5.18 5.91
CA ALA A 222 2.08 -4.33 5.63
C ALA A 222 2.49 -3.03 4.92
N SER A 223 2.04 -2.86 3.68
CA SER A 223 2.08 -1.60 2.93
C SER A 223 0.65 -1.06 2.83
N ASN A 224 0.22 -0.36 3.89
CA ASN A 224 -1.10 0.26 3.94
C ASN A 224 -1.04 1.63 3.28
N VAL A 225 -1.02 1.64 1.95
CA VAL A 225 -1.19 2.87 1.17
C VAL A 225 -2.63 2.93 0.71
N ALA A 226 -3.34 3.99 1.09
CA ALA A 226 -4.63 4.26 0.50
C ALA A 226 -4.41 4.85 -0.91
N GLU A 227 -5.00 4.20 -1.90
CA GLU A 227 -4.85 4.58 -3.30
C GLU A 227 -6.09 4.10 -4.05
N GLU A 228 -6.60 4.93 -4.95
CA GLU A 228 -7.73 4.58 -5.80
C GLU A 228 -7.20 3.82 -7.02
N THR A 229 -7.30 2.49 -6.98
CA THR A 229 -6.68 1.59 -7.96
C THR A 229 -7.47 1.43 -9.26
N ASP A 230 -8.71 1.94 -9.29
CA ASP A 230 -9.66 1.66 -10.39
C ASP A 230 -9.57 2.69 -11.53
N VAL A 231 -9.05 3.89 -11.23
CA VAL A 231 -8.96 4.98 -12.22
C VAL A 231 -7.55 5.10 -12.80
N PHE A 232 -6.52 4.82 -12.01
CA PHE A 232 -5.12 4.98 -12.40
C PHE A 232 -4.26 3.80 -11.96
N SER A 233 -3.16 3.60 -12.68
CA SER A 233 -2.13 2.64 -12.27
C SER A 233 -1.57 3.05 -10.90
N PRO A 234 -1.45 2.11 -9.93
CA PRO A 234 -0.94 2.44 -8.60
C PRO A 234 0.48 3.02 -8.66
N MET A 235 0.64 4.24 -8.15
CA MET A 235 1.91 4.98 -8.12
C MET A 235 2.52 4.94 -6.73
N THR A 236 1.75 5.32 -5.71
CA THR A 236 2.27 5.50 -4.35
C THR A 236 2.49 4.16 -3.65
N SER A 237 1.56 3.22 -3.79
CA SER A 237 1.73 1.85 -3.27
C SER A 237 2.94 1.15 -3.89
N ARG A 238 3.17 1.36 -5.19
CA ARG A 238 4.36 0.84 -5.88
C ARG A 238 5.65 1.39 -5.29
N MET A 239 5.74 2.71 -5.06
CA MET A 239 6.92 3.31 -4.41
C MET A 239 7.17 2.72 -3.02
N SER A 240 6.10 2.47 -2.25
CA SER A 240 6.20 1.79 -0.96
C SER A 240 6.76 0.38 -1.07
N HIS A 241 6.27 -0.42 -2.03
CA HIS A 241 6.78 -1.78 -2.25
C HIS A 241 8.28 -1.77 -2.62
N LEU A 242 8.71 -0.83 -3.47
CA LEU A 242 10.13 -0.68 -3.84
C LEU A 242 10.99 -0.36 -2.61
N ALA A 243 10.55 0.57 -1.75
CA ALA A 243 11.25 0.93 -0.53
C ALA A 243 11.33 -0.25 0.47
N ILE A 244 10.26 -1.04 0.61
CA ILE A 244 10.29 -2.27 1.41
C ILE A 244 11.30 -3.26 0.81
N GLY A 245 11.33 -3.40 -0.52
CA GLY A 245 12.33 -4.19 -1.22
C GLY A 245 13.77 -3.76 -0.95
N ASP A 246 14.03 -2.45 -0.88
CA ASP A 246 15.35 -1.91 -0.50
C ASP A 246 15.73 -2.29 0.93
N ILE A 247 14.78 -2.17 1.87
CA ILE A 247 14.99 -2.57 3.27
C ILE A 247 15.38 -4.05 3.34
N LEU A 248 14.66 -4.91 2.62
CA LEU A 248 14.94 -6.35 2.59
C LEU A 248 16.30 -6.65 1.95
N ALA A 249 16.62 -6.02 0.81
CA ALA A 249 17.90 -6.23 0.13
C ALA A 249 19.08 -5.78 1.01
N VAL A 250 19.00 -4.60 1.64
CA VAL A 250 20.02 -4.11 2.57
C VAL A 250 20.15 -5.04 3.79
N GLY A 251 19.02 -5.45 4.38
CA GLY A 251 19.00 -6.35 5.52
C GLY A 251 19.65 -7.70 5.22
N VAL A 252 19.31 -8.31 4.09
CA VAL A 252 19.91 -9.59 3.64
C VAL A 252 21.40 -9.42 3.35
N ALA A 253 21.78 -8.31 2.72
CA ALA A 253 23.17 -8.02 2.42
C ALA A 253 24.04 -7.91 3.69
N LEU A 254 23.52 -7.24 4.74
CA LEU A 254 24.18 -7.13 6.04
C LEU A 254 24.20 -8.47 6.79
N SER A 255 23.11 -9.24 6.73
CA SER A 255 22.99 -10.53 7.41
C SER A 255 23.91 -11.61 6.85
N ARG A 256 24.20 -11.60 5.54
CA ARG A 256 25.12 -12.56 4.88
C ARG A 256 26.61 -12.18 5.00
N GLY A 257 26.92 -11.00 5.55
CA GLY A 257 28.26 -10.61 5.97
C GLY A 257 29.28 -10.31 4.85
N PRO A 258 30.58 -10.18 5.21
CA PRO A 258 31.63 -9.65 4.33
C PRO A 258 31.92 -10.49 3.08
N ALA A 259 31.76 -11.82 3.16
CA ALA A 259 31.99 -12.73 2.03
C ALA A 259 31.04 -12.44 0.85
N LEU A 260 29.83 -11.95 1.14
CA LEU A 260 28.91 -11.48 0.11
C LEU A 260 29.43 -10.22 -0.58
N MET A 261 29.94 -9.26 0.19
CA MET A 261 30.45 -7.98 -0.32
C MET A 261 31.62 -8.17 -1.27
N GLU A 262 32.49 -9.16 -1.02
CA GLU A 262 33.57 -9.51 -1.93
C GLU A 262 33.05 -10.05 -3.28
N ARG A 263 32.02 -10.89 -3.26
CA ARG A 263 31.34 -11.39 -4.48
C ARG A 263 30.68 -10.26 -5.26
N VAL A 264 30.01 -9.34 -4.56
CA VAL A 264 29.40 -8.14 -5.14
C VAL A 264 30.46 -7.22 -5.76
N GLY A 265 31.63 -7.09 -5.11
CA GLY A 265 32.78 -6.33 -5.62
C GLY A 265 33.24 -6.83 -6.99
N ARG A 266 33.41 -8.14 -7.15
CA ARG A 266 33.76 -8.78 -8.43
C ARG A 266 32.73 -8.50 -9.54
N ALA A 267 31.44 -8.58 -9.21
CA ALA A 267 30.38 -8.24 -10.16
C ALA A 267 30.41 -6.75 -10.57
N LYS A 268 30.71 -5.85 -9.63
CA LYS A 268 30.86 -4.42 -9.91
C LYS A 268 32.05 -4.14 -10.83
N GLU A 269 33.19 -4.78 -10.62
CA GLU A 269 34.37 -4.65 -11.50
C GLU A 269 34.09 -5.09 -12.94
N ALA A 270 33.29 -6.14 -13.14
CA ALA A 270 32.89 -6.59 -14.48
C ALA A 270 32.04 -5.54 -15.22
N ILE A 271 31.22 -4.76 -14.48
CA ILE A 271 30.41 -3.68 -15.04
C ILE A 271 31.25 -2.41 -15.24
N THR A 272 32.12 -2.07 -14.29
CA THR A 272 33.01 -0.90 -14.41
C THR A 272 33.89 -1.00 -15.66
N ARG A 273 34.38 -2.20 -16.00
CA ARG A 273 35.14 -2.45 -17.25
C ARG A 273 34.36 -2.21 -18.54
N ARG A 274 33.03 -2.04 -18.47
CA ARG A 274 32.19 -1.66 -19.62
C ARG A 274 31.95 -0.15 -19.72
N ARG A 275 32.40 0.63 -18.75
CA ARG A 275 32.31 2.09 -18.79
C ARG A 275 33.43 2.60 -19.68
N ILE A 276 33.10 3.54 -20.55
CA ILE A 276 34.08 4.31 -21.31
C ILE A 276 34.66 5.32 -20.31
N ASP A 277 35.99 5.35 -20.18
CA ASP A 277 36.66 6.33 -19.33
C ASP A 277 36.44 7.74 -19.88
N ASP A 278 36.35 8.72 -18.97
CA ASP A 278 36.15 10.11 -19.33
C ASP A 278 37.48 10.67 -19.88
N PRO A 279 37.57 11.03 -21.18
CA PRO A 279 38.80 11.52 -21.79
C PRO A 279 39.27 12.88 -21.24
N THR A 280 38.51 13.48 -20.32
CA THR A 280 38.86 14.74 -19.63
C THR A 280 39.54 14.52 -18.27
N LYS A 281 39.81 13.27 -17.88
CA LYS A 281 40.58 12.91 -16.69
C LYS A 281 42.00 12.46 -17.06
N ASP A 282 42.79 13.37 -17.61
CA ASP A 282 44.27 13.33 -17.63
C ASP A 282 44.81 14.74 -17.37
#